data_AF-T0PYW1-F1
#
_entry.id   AF-T0PYW1-F1
#
_cell.length_a   1.000
_cell.length_b   1.000
_cell.length_c   1.000
_cell.angle_alpha   90.00
_cell.angle_beta   90.00
_cell.angle_gamma   90.00
#
_symmetry.space_group_name_H-M   'P 1'
#
loop_
_entity.id
_entity.type
_entity.pdbx_description
1 polymer ?
#
loop_
_entity_poly.entity_id
_entity_poly.type
_entity_poly.pdbx_seq_one_letter_code
_entity_poly.pdbx_strand_id
1 'polypeptide(L)'
;MDQGFKAALIGAVLAFKGCALAAGLPELRGSYRRTLWVLAGTSALLILIGATIAWPIQLVLWLFLGRNSPYTTLLASVFQKWVTGVPFVLIAACRYVHPTLVDNLFFLGLGQEHASFVPVLSSIPISLFDWDYLRATATFLAYRSALFLILALGSFLTPLFGSLFAIAAFGFKIRRTEMVLSSVVFGLYVVPWTRPIAIELAKIWFDARAVTKELFYPVFARKAKLVTEHEIPCTISPHQSAMLFGFSYVLGYFVQVPVVGPFVWLLAFIAAGMAAPRMFHLTPAKL
;
A
#
# COMPACT_ATOMS: atom_id res chain seq x y z
N MET A 1 12.39 12.52 -21.17
CA MET A 1 12.03 11.49 -20.18
C MET A 1 11.91 12.17 -18.82
N ASP A 2 10.70 12.29 -18.28
CA ASP A 2 10.40 13.15 -17.13
C ASP A 2 11.20 12.72 -15.88
N GLN A 3 11.80 13.67 -15.15
CA GLN A 3 12.63 13.39 -13.96
C GLN A 3 11.83 12.61 -12.90
N GLY A 4 10.53 12.85 -12.85
CA GLY A 4 9.59 12.14 -12.01
C GLY A 4 9.41 10.66 -12.31
N PHE A 5 9.42 10.28 -13.59
CA PHE A 5 9.29 8.88 -14.00
C PHE A 5 10.53 8.08 -13.64
N LYS A 6 11.72 8.66 -13.84
CA LYS A 6 13.00 8.05 -13.42
C LYS A 6 13.01 7.79 -11.91
N ALA A 7 12.52 8.75 -11.14
CA ALA A 7 12.37 8.62 -9.69
C ALA A 7 11.46 7.46 -9.28
N ALA A 8 10.27 7.37 -9.88
CA ALA A 8 9.36 6.27 -9.58
C ALA A 8 9.98 4.91 -9.93
N LEU A 9 10.72 4.82 -11.05
CA LEU A 9 11.41 3.60 -11.45
C LEU A 9 12.53 3.23 -10.47
N ILE A 10 13.29 4.21 -9.96
CA ILE A 10 14.28 3.97 -8.89
C ILE A 10 13.58 3.44 -7.62
N GLY A 11 12.44 4.03 -7.24
CA GLY A 11 11.62 3.55 -6.13
C GLY A 11 11.17 2.09 -6.30
N ALA A 12 10.70 1.74 -7.49
CA ALA A 12 10.30 0.38 -7.85
C ALA A 12 11.48 -0.61 -7.76
N VAL A 13 12.67 -0.23 -8.25
CA VAL A 13 13.88 -1.05 -8.16
C VAL A 13 14.31 -1.23 -6.70
N LEU A 14 14.22 -0.19 -5.87
CA LEU A 14 14.51 -0.27 -4.44
C LEU A 14 13.55 -1.21 -3.71
N ALA A 15 12.26 -1.22 -4.08
CA ALA A 15 11.29 -2.17 -3.52
C ALA A 15 11.71 -3.62 -3.83
N PHE A 16 12.00 -3.92 -5.10
CA PHE A 16 12.37 -5.28 -5.49
C PHE A 16 13.69 -5.72 -4.88
N LYS A 17 14.74 -4.89 -4.99
CA LYS A 17 16.05 -5.16 -4.40
C LYS A 17 15.95 -5.31 -2.88
N GLY A 18 15.21 -4.43 -2.23
CA GLY A 18 15.02 -4.45 -0.79
C GLY A 18 14.30 -5.72 -0.33
N CYS A 19 13.23 -6.13 -1.00
CA CYS A 19 12.55 -7.38 -0.67
C CYS A 19 13.42 -8.62 -0.92
N ALA A 20 14.22 -8.63 -2.00
CA ALA A 20 15.15 -9.71 -2.28
C ALA A 20 16.24 -9.83 -1.21
N LEU A 21 16.81 -8.69 -0.77
CA LEU A 21 17.78 -8.64 0.32
C LEU A 21 17.15 -9.05 1.66
N ALA A 22 15.94 -8.57 1.95
CA ALA A 22 15.20 -8.91 3.16
C ALA A 22 14.90 -10.42 3.26
N ALA A 23 14.60 -11.08 2.14
CA ALA A 23 14.40 -12.54 2.10
C ALA A 23 15.68 -13.34 2.38
N GLY A 24 16.84 -12.73 2.16
CA GLY A 24 18.16 -13.30 2.46
C GLY A 24 18.55 -13.23 3.94
N LEU A 25 17.88 -12.41 4.77
CA LEU A 25 18.32 -12.13 6.13
C LEU A 25 18.08 -13.33 7.08
N PRO A 26 19.11 -13.79 7.82
CA PRO A 26 19.00 -14.95 8.70
C PRO A 26 18.08 -14.69 9.90
N GLU A 27 18.00 -13.45 10.37
CA GLU A 27 17.14 -13.01 11.47
C GLU A 27 15.65 -13.23 11.15
N LEU A 28 15.27 -13.08 9.87
CA LEU A 28 13.91 -13.34 9.39
C LEU A 28 13.56 -14.84 9.44
N ARG A 29 14.55 -15.72 9.17
CA ARG A 29 14.36 -17.18 9.13
C ARG A 29 14.23 -17.79 10.52
N GLY A 30 14.95 -17.27 11.50
CA GLY A 30 15.00 -17.81 12.86
C GLY A 30 13.86 -17.33 13.76
N SER A 31 13.72 -16.02 13.96
CA SER A 31 12.83 -15.45 14.98
C SER A 31 11.42 -15.18 14.45
N TYR A 32 11.29 -14.85 13.16
CA TYR A 32 10.02 -14.37 12.59
C TYR A 32 9.23 -15.43 11.84
N ARG A 33 9.77 -16.65 11.69
CA ARG A 33 9.08 -17.78 11.05
C ARG A 33 7.75 -18.10 11.72
N ARG A 34 7.69 -18.10 13.06
CA ARG A 34 6.45 -18.38 13.80
C ARG A 34 5.39 -17.32 13.54
N THR A 35 5.75 -16.04 13.60
CA THR A 35 4.83 -14.93 13.32
C THR A 35 4.36 -14.91 11.86
N LEU A 36 5.27 -15.24 10.93
CA LEU A 36 4.95 -15.45 9.51
C LEU A 36 3.89 -16.52 9.29
N TRP A 37 4.05 -17.70 9.91
CA TRP A 37 3.08 -18.79 9.79
C TRP A 37 1.75 -18.45 10.45
N VAL A 38 1.75 -17.72 11.57
CA VAL A 38 0.52 -17.24 12.20
C VAL A 38 -0.20 -16.23 11.32
N LEU A 39 0.53 -15.27 10.72
CA LEU A 39 -0.06 -14.26 9.83
C LEU A 39 -0.58 -14.88 8.52
N ALA A 40 0.16 -15.83 7.95
CA ALA A 40 -0.27 -16.58 6.77
C ALA A 40 -1.46 -17.50 7.09
N GLY A 41 -1.45 -18.17 8.24
CA GLY A 41 -2.54 -19.03 8.69
C GLY A 41 -3.82 -18.25 8.98
N THR A 42 -3.71 -17.12 9.68
CA THR A 42 -4.86 -16.22 9.93
C THR A 42 -5.39 -15.60 8.65
N SER A 43 -4.52 -15.22 7.71
CA SER A 43 -4.94 -14.74 6.39
C SER A 43 -5.67 -15.84 5.60
N ALA A 44 -5.12 -17.05 5.55
CA ALA A 44 -5.76 -18.19 4.90
C ALA A 44 -7.12 -18.52 5.53
N LEU A 45 -7.22 -18.48 6.86
CA LEU A 45 -8.47 -18.70 7.58
C LEU A 45 -9.51 -17.62 7.25
N LEU A 46 -9.13 -16.34 7.23
CA LEU A 46 -10.05 -15.25 6.90
C LEU A 46 -10.46 -15.26 5.43
N ILE A 47 -9.58 -15.67 4.52
CA ILE A 47 -9.93 -15.93 3.12
C ILE A 47 -10.94 -17.07 3.05
N LEU A 48 -10.74 -18.14 3.81
CA LEU A 48 -11.63 -19.30 3.83
C LEU A 48 -12.99 -18.94 4.42
N ILE A 49 -13.04 -18.19 5.52
CA ILE A 49 -14.28 -17.65 6.11
C ILE A 49 -14.99 -16.70 5.13
N GLY A 50 -14.24 -15.80 4.49
CA GLY A 50 -14.78 -14.88 3.50
C GLY A 50 -15.37 -15.63 2.29
N ALA A 51 -14.68 -16.67 1.82
CA ALA A 51 -15.14 -17.52 0.73
C ALA A 51 -16.37 -18.35 1.11
N THR A 52 -16.41 -18.92 2.32
CA THR A 52 -17.56 -19.72 2.80
C THR A 52 -18.80 -18.87 3.04
N ILE A 53 -18.66 -17.60 3.42
CA ILE A 53 -19.78 -16.66 3.55
C ILE A 53 -20.22 -16.13 2.17
N ALA A 54 -19.26 -15.80 1.29
CA ALA A 54 -19.56 -15.25 -0.03
C ALA A 54 -20.23 -16.28 -0.96
N TRP A 55 -19.84 -17.55 -0.87
CA TRP A 55 -20.37 -18.64 -1.71
C TRP A 55 -21.89 -18.80 -1.66
N PRO A 56 -22.55 -18.96 -0.49
CA PRO A 56 -24.00 -19.11 -0.43
C PRO A 56 -24.73 -17.86 -0.90
N ILE A 57 -24.19 -16.65 -0.64
CA ILE A 57 -24.77 -15.40 -1.13
C ILE A 57 -24.68 -15.34 -2.65
N GLN A 58 -23.53 -15.69 -3.24
CA GLN A 58 -23.37 -15.79 -4.68
C GLN A 58 -24.31 -16.83 -5.30
N LEU A 59 -24.46 -17.99 -4.67
CA LEU A 59 -25.35 -19.07 -5.14
C LEU A 59 -26.82 -18.62 -5.16
N VAL A 60 -27.30 -17.98 -4.09
CA VAL A 60 -28.66 -17.41 -4.03
C VAL A 60 -28.85 -16.35 -5.10
N LEU A 61 -27.90 -15.42 -5.24
CA LEU A 61 -27.96 -14.40 -6.29
C LEU A 61 -28.00 -15.02 -7.69
N TRP A 62 -27.23 -16.09 -7.92
CA TRP A 62 -27.20 -16.82 -9.18
C TRP A 62 -28.54 -17.49 -9.51
N LEU A 63 -29.15 -18.11 -8.50
CA LEU A 63 -30.43 -18.81 -8.61
C LEU A 63 -31.59 -17.84 -8.88
N PHE A 64 -31.59 -16.67 -8.25
CA PHE A 64 -32.71 -15.72 -8.35
C PHE A 64 -32.56 -14.68 -9.46
N LEU A 65 -31.35 -14.18 -9.72
CA LEU A 65 -31.12 -13.13 -10.71
C LEU A 65 -30.43 -13.63 -11.99
N GLY A 66 -29.93 -14.87 -12.01
CA GLY A 66 -29.24 -15.46 -13.17
C GLY A 66 -27.78 -15.03 -13.31
N ARG A 67 -26.93 -15.91 -13.86
CA ARG A 67 -25.46 -15.75 -13.97
C ARG A 67 -24.97 -14.46 -14.61
N ASN A 68 -25.74 -13.92 -15.54
CA ASN A 68 -25.35 -12.76 -16.35
C ASN A 68 -26.02 -11.47 -15.88
N SER A 69 -26.73 -11.48 -14.74
CA SER A 69 -27.34 -10.27 -14.22
C SER A 69 -26.29 -9.30 -13.70
N PRO A 70 -26.39 -8.00 -14.02
CA PRO A 70 -25.43 -6.99 -13.58
C PRO A 70 -25.29 -6.94 -12.05
N TYR A 71 -26.35 -7.24 -11.31
CA TYR A 71 -26.35 -7.29 -9.85
C TYR A 71 -25.51 -8.45 -9.29
N THR A 72 -25.61 -9.64 -9.92
CA THR A 72 -24.79 -10.80 -9.53
C THR A 72 -23.31 -10.55 -9.78
N THR A 73 -22.96 -9.94 -10.92
CA THR A 73 -21.57 -9.61 -11.25
C THR A 73 -21.00 -8.52 -10.35
N LEU A 74 -21.81 -7.53 -9.96
CA LEU A 74 -21.40 -6.44 -9.08
C LEU A 74 -21.12 -6.97 -7.67
N LEU A 75 -22.04 -7.73 -7.08
CA LEU A 75 -21.88 -8.35 -5.75
C LEU A 75 -20.75 -9.38 -5.73
N ALA A 76 -20.62 -10.21 -6.76
CA ALA A 76 -19.50 -11.14 -6.86
C ALA A 76 -18.15 -10.41 -6.88
N SER A 77 -18.07 -9.28 -7.60
CA SER A 77 -16.86 -8.45 -7.61
C SER A 77 -16.59 -7.80 -6.25
N VAL A 78 -17.62 -7.41 -5.50
CA VAL A 78 -17.49 -6.82 -4.16
C VAL A 78 -16.99 -7.87 -3.16
N PHE A 79 -17.54 -9.08 -3.19
CA PHE A 79 -17.11 -10.18 -2.33
C PHE A 79 -15.68 -10.65 -2.65
N GLN A 80 -15.32 -10.81 -3.92
CA GLN A 80 -13.94 -11.10 -4.31
C GLN A 80 -12.96 -10.01 -3.87
N LYS A 81 -13.37 -8.74 -3.97
CA LYS A 81 -12.55 -7.62 -3.49
C LYS A 81 -12.40 -7.59 -1.97
N TRP A 82 -13.42 -8.03 -1.24
CA TRP A 82 -13.34 -8.18 0.22
C TRP A 82 -12.21 -9.14 0.61
N VAL A 83 -12.11 -10.28 -0.08
CA VAL A 83 -11.02 -11.26 0.10
C VAL A 83 -9.63 -10.64 -0.18
N THR A 84 -9.51 -9.77 -1.18
CA THR A 84 -8.23 -9.07 -1.48
C THR A 84 -7.88 -7.94 -0.51
N GLY A 85 -8.86 -7.41 0.24
CA GLY A 85 -8.64 -6.39 1.27
C GLY A 85 -8.25 -6.95 2.64
N VAL A 86 -8.50 -8.25 2.87
CA VAL A 86 -8.18 -8.95 4.13
C VAL A 86 -6.72 -8.77 4.54
N PRO A 87 -5.70 -8.97 3.68
CA PRO A 87 -4.30 -8.83 4.08
C PRO A 87 -4.01 -7.44 4.68
N PHE A 88 -4.49 -6.38 4.03
CA PHE A 88 -4.26 -5.01 4.49
C PHE A 88 -4.90 -4.73 5.87
N VAL A 89 -6.13 -5.19 6.08
CA VAL A 89 -6.83 -5.04 7.37
C VAL A 89 -6.14 -5.85 8.47
N LEU A 90 -5.70 -7.08 8.17
CA LEU A 90 -5.04 -7.99 9.10
C LEU A 90 -3.67 -7.45 9.53
N ILE A 91 -2.97 -6.82 8.61
CA ILE A 91 -1.69 -6.15 8.85
C ILE A 91 -1.88 -4.89 9.69
N ALA A 92 -2.87 -4.05 9.35
CA ALA A 92 -3.20 -2.88 10.16
C ALA A 92 -3.58 -3.31 11.59
N ALA A 93 -4.37 -4.38 11.73
CA ALA A 93 -4.66 -4.99 13.02
C ALA A 93 -3.41 -5.54 13.72
N CYS A 94 -2.50 -6.19 12.98
CA CYS A 94 -1.24 -6.71 13.50
C CYS A 94 -0.36 -5.59 14.08
N ARG A 95 -0.38 -4.40 13.49
CA ARG A 95 0.30 -3.23 14.05
C ARG A 95 -0.29 -2.77 15.39
N TYR A 96 -1.61 -2.87 15.58
CA TYR A 96 -2.24 -2.56 16.87
C TYR A 96 -1.97 -3.64 17.92
N VAL A 97 -1.93 -4.92 17.52
CA VAL A 97 -1.70 -6.05 18.43
C VAL A 97 -0.21 -6.23 18.78
N HIS A 98 0.68 -5.97 17.82
CA HIS A 98 2.14 -6.13 17.93
C HIS A 98 2.88 -4.90 17.38
N PRO A 99 2.80 -3.74 18.07
CA PRO A 99 3.40 -2.49 17.59
C PRO A 99 4.92 -2.56 17.45
N THR A 100 5.58 -3.34 18.30
CA THR A 100 7.04 -3.53 18.28
C THR A 100 7.52 -4.34 17.08
N LEU A 101 6.67 -5.21 16.51
CA LEU A 101 7.08 -6.08 15.40
C LEU A 101 7.35 -5.28 14.12
N VAL A 102 6.48 -4.33 13.82
CA VAL A 102 6.61 -3.46 12.63
C VAL A 102 7.84 -2.57 12.74
N ASP A 103 8.04 -1.95 13.90
CA ASP A 103 9.20 -1.10 14.17
C ASP A 103 10.51 -1.90 14.12
N ASN A 104 10.55 -3.09 14.72
CA ASN A 104 11.74 -3.94 14.69
C ASN A 104 12.11 -4.36 13.26
N LEU A 105 11.13 -4.69 12.42
CA LEU A 105 11.37 -5.02 11.01
C LEU A 105 11.91 -3.82 10.23
N PHE A 106 11.34 -2.63 10.49
CA PHE A 106 11.82 -1.41 9.88
C PHE A 106 13.26 -1.08 10.32
N PHE A 107 13.57 -1.20 11.62
CA PHE A 107 14.91 -0.95 12.15
C PHE A 107 15.94 -1.97 11.72
N LEU A 108 15.54 -3.22 11.56
CA LEU A 108 16.38 -4.27 10.99
C LEU A 108 16.82 -3.92 9.55
N GLY A 109 15.90 -3.40 8.73
CA GLY A 109 16.22 -2.88 7.41
C GLY A 109 17.11 -1.64 7.46
N LEU A 110 16.80 -0.68 8.33
CA LEU A 110 17.57 0.54 8.49
C LEU A 110 19.01 0.27 8.94
N GLY A 111 19.20 -0.72 9.82
CA GLY A 111 20.51 -1.11 10.35
C GLY A 111 21.47 -1.66 9.30
N GLN A 112 20.97 -2.18 8.17
CA GLN A 112 21.79 -2.70 7.08
C GLN A 112 22.52 -1.60 6.29
N GLU A 113 21.87 -0.46 6.05
CA GLU A 113 22.50 0.67 5.34
C GLU A 113 23.05 1.73 6.31
N HIS A 114 22.37 2.00 7.44
CA HIS A 114 22.70 3.11 8.35
C HIS A 114 22.44 2.75 9.82
N ALA A 115 23.30 1.89 10.39
CA ALA A 115 23.22 1.46 11.79
C ALA A 115 23.22 2.59 12.84
N SER A 116 23.87 3.72 12.55
CA SER A 116 23.92 4.88 13.46
C SER A 116 22.57 5.57 13.66
N PHE A 117 21.60 5.38 12.75
CA PHE A 117 20.26 5.98 12.84
C PHE A 117 19.27 5.16 13.67
N VAL A 118 19.53 3.86 13.84
CA VAL A 118 18.68 2.96 14.63
C VAL A 118 18.52 3.45 16.08
N PRO A 119 19.59 3.78 16.83
CA PRO A 119 19.44 4.25 18.21
C PRO A 119 18.63 5.56 18.29
N VAL A 120 18.83 6.48 17.35
CA VAL A 120 18.13 7.79 17.29
C VAL A 120 16.63 7.62 17.01
N LEU A 121 16.25 6.74 16.09
CA LEU A 121 14.83 6.49 15.81
C LEU A 121 14.18 5.65 16.92
N SER A 122 14.92 4.72 17.52
CA SER A 122 14.39 3.85 18.58
C SER A 122 14.16 4.57 19.91
N SER A 123 14.92 5.64 20.20
CA SER A 123 14.75 6.44 21.42
C SER A 123 13.46 7.26 21.43
N ILE A 124 12.86 7.50 20.26
CA ILE A 124 11.63 8.27 20.13
C ILE A 124 10.42 7.34 20.28
N PRO A 125 9.65 7.45 21.38
CA PRO A 125 8.47 6.62 21.60
C PRO A 125 7.36 6.95 20.59
N ILE A 126 6.70 5.92 20.07
CA ILE A 126 5.53 6.08 19.18
C ILE A 126 4.27 6.19 20.03
N SER A 127 3.48 7.24 19.79
CA SER A 127 2.06 7.23 20.15
C SER A 127 1.27 6.50 19.07
N LEU A 128 0.75 5.32 19.40
CA LEU A 128 -0.06 4.51 18.47
C LEU A 128 -1.44 5.13 18.17
N PHE A 129 -1.90 6.04 19.04
CA PHE A 129 -3.21 6.67 18.98
C PHE A 129 -3.05 8.16 18.68
N ASP A 130 -2.73 8.45 17.42
CA ASP A 130 -2.64 9.80 16.92
C ASP A 130 -3.94 10.18 16.18
N TRP A 131 -4.64 11.20 16.67
CA TRP A 131 -5.94 11.62 16.10
C TRP A 131 -5.77 12.11 14.66
N ASP A 132 -4.62 12.70 14.34
CA ASP A 132 -4.30 13.13 12.98
C ASP A 132 -4.16 11.92 12.04
N TYR A 133 -3.61 10.82 12.55
CA TYR A 133 -3.52 9.56 11.81
C TYR A 133 -4.90 8.95 11.56
N LEU A 134 -5.75 8.87 12.60
CA LEU A 134 -7.11 8.36 12.48
C LEU A 134 -7.93 9.20 11.49
N ARG A 135 -7.84 10.53 11.58
CA ARG A 135 -8.52 11.44 10.66
C ARG A 135 -8.03 11.26 9.23
N ALA A 136 -6.71 11.19 9.01
CA ALA A 136 -6.14 10.97 7.69
C ALA A 136 -6.55 9.61 7.09
N THR A 137 -6.66 8.58 7.93
CA THR A 137 -7.08 7.23 7.54
C THR A 137 -8.57 7.18 7.21
N ALA A 138 -9.42 7.78 8.04
CA ALA A 138 -10.86 7.90 7.79
C ALA A 138 -11.16 8.70 6.51
N THR A 139 -10.43 9.79 6.28
CA THR A 139 -10.58 10.60 5.06
C THR A 139 -10.14 9.80 3.82
N PHE A 140 -9.07 9.02 3.93
CA PHE A 140 -8.63 8.11 2.87
C PHE A 140 -9.69 7.03 2.57
N LEU A 141 -10.25 6.40 3.59
CA LEU A 141 -11.34 5.42 3.47
C LEU A 141 -12.58 6.03 2.82
N ALA A 142 -12.95 7.26 3.17
CA ALA A 142 -14.04 7.99 2.55
C ALA A 142 -13.78 8.29 1.06
N TYR A 143 -12.56 8.70 0.70
CA TYR A 143 -12.19 8.87 -0.71
C TYR A 143 -12.15 7.54 -1.46
N ARG A 144 -11.72 6.46 -0.81
CA ARG A 144 -11.70 5.11 -1.37
C ARG A 144 -13.12 4.64 -1.66
N SER A 145 -14.04 4.76 -0.70
CA SER A 145 -15.44 4.37 -0.86
C SER A 145 -16.13 5.23 -1.92
N ALA A 146 -15.88 6.53 -1.95
CA ALA A 146 -16.36 7.42 -3.01
C ALA A 146 -15.83 7.01 -4.39
N LEU A 147 -14.53 6.70 -4.53
CA LEU A 147 -13.93 6.18 -5.77
C LEU A 147 -14.60 4.87 -6.20
N PHE A 148 -14.80 3.93 -5.27
CA PHE A 148 -15.48 2.68 -5.56
C PHE A 148 -16.93 2.89 -6.00
N LEU A 149 -17.64 3.80 -5.35
CA LEU A 149 -19.01 4.15 -5.69
C LEU A 149 -19.06 4.77 -7.09
N ILE A 150 -18.15 5.70 -7.41
CA ILE A 150 -18.01 6.31 -8.74
C ILE A 150 -17.66 5.27 -9.81
N LEU A 151 -16.77 4.32 -9.53
CA LEU A 151 -16.42 3.25 -10.46
C LEU A 151 -17.57 2.25 -10.67
N ALA A 152 -18.33 1.95 -9.61
CA ALA A 152 -19.48 1.06 -9.66
C ALA A 152 -20.68 1.70 -10.39
N LEU A 153 -21.02 2.95 -10.04
CA LEU A 153 -22.06 3.74 -10.70
C LEU A 153 -21.67 4.14 -12.13
N GLY A 154 -20.40 4.46 -12.36
CA GLY A 154 -19.85 4.76 -13.67
C GLY A 154 -19.96 3.58 -14.62
N SER A 155 -19.71 2.37 -14.15
CA SER A 155 -19.94 1.16 -14.94
C SER A 155 -21.42 0.91 -15.26
N PHE A 156 -22.34 1.45 -14.44
CA PHE A 156 -23.79 1.24 -14.56
C PHE A 156 -24.50 2.30 -15.42
N LEU A 157 -24.12 3.58 -15.29
CA LEU A 157 -24.81 4.71 -15.93
C LEU A 157 -24.17 5.11 -17.28
N THR A 158 -22.86 4.99 -17.42
CA THR A 158 -22.13 5.26 -18.69
C THR A 158 -20.69 4.78 -18.52
N PRO A 159 -20.29 3.64 -19.13
CA PRO A 159 -18.97 3.06 -18.90
C PRO A 159 -17.84 4.06 -19.18
N LEU A 160 -18.02 5.02 -20.09
CA LEU A 160 -17.01 6.04 -20.40
C LEU A 160 -16.89 7.17 -19.35
N PHE A 161 -17.96 7.63 -18.71
CA PHE A 161 -17.92 8.91 -17.98
C PHE A 161 -17.46 8.78 -16.52
N GLY A 162 -17.90 7.77 -15.76
CA GLY A 162 -17.57 7.68 -14.33
C GLY A 162 -16.11 7.31 -14.05
N SER A 163 -15.53 6.46 -14.88
CA SER A 163 -14.13 6.03 -14.84
C SER A 163 -13.16 7.11 -15.34
N LEU A 164 -13.49 7.81 -16.43
CA LEU A 164 -12.71 8.95 -16.93
C LEU A 164 -12.73 10.11 -15.94
N PHE A 165 -13.87 10.37 -15.30
CA PHE A 165 -13.95 11.37 -14.23
C PHE A 165 -13.09 10.98 -13.02
N ALA A 166 -13.07 9.71 -12.61
CA ALA A 166 -12.17 9.25 -11.55
C ALA A 166 -10.69 9.40 -11.94
N ILE A 167 -10.30 9.07 -13.17
CA ILE A 167 -8.91 9.22 -13.62
C ILE A 167 -8.51 10.70 -13.73
N ALA A 168 -9.41 11.55 -14.25
CA ALA A 168 -9.16 12.98 -14.43
C ALA A 168 -9.21 13.76 -13.10
N ALA A 169 -10.26 13.61 -12.29
CA ALA A 169 -10.43 14.32 -11.03
C ALA A 169 -9.35 13.95 -10.00
N PHE A 170 -8.90 12.68 -9.99
CA PHE A 170 -7.79 12.30 -9.15
C PHE A 170 -6.46 12.71 -9.77
N GLY A 171 -6.19 12.42 -11.05
CA GLY A 171 -4.95 12.82 -11.73
C GLY A 171 -4.66 14.33 -11.71
N PHE A 172 -5.69 15.18 -11.74
CA PHE A 172 -5.53 16.63 -11.69
C PHE A 172 -5.17 17.16 -10.30
N LYS A 173 -5.53 16.44 -9.22
CA LYS A 173 -5.24 16.86 -7.85
C LYS A 173 -3.79 16.56 -7.45
N ILE A 174 -3.00 15.89 -8.30
CA ILE A 174 -1.67 15.41 -7.91
C ILE A 174 -0.57 15.83 -8.91
N ARG A 175 0.58 16.24 -8.34
CA ARG A 175 1.76 16.80 -9.04
C ARG A 175 2.23 15.96 -10.24
N ARG A 176 2.88 16.66 -11.19
CA ARG A 176 3.42 16.25 -12.52
C ARG A 176 3.87 14.78 -12.69
N THR A 177 4.50 14.15 -11.71
CA THR A 177 4.93 12.75 -11.72
C THR A 177 3.82 11.75 -12.02
N GLU A 178 2.58 12.11 -11.68
CA GLU A 178 1.41 11.25 -11.85
C GLU A 178 0.69 11.47 -13.18
N MET A 179 1.07 12.50 -13.96
CA MET A 179 0.50 12.73 -15.29
C MET A 179 0.87 11.61 -16.26
N VAL A 180 2.11 11.13 -16.23
CA VAL A 180 2.56 10.03 -17.11
C VAL A 180 1.78 8.74 -16.82
N LEU A 181 1.62 8.38 -15.55
CA LEU A 181 0.84 7.22 -15.16
C LEU A 181 -0.65 7.39 -15.51
N SER A 182 -1.20 8.59 -15.28
CA SER A 182 -2.57 8.94 -15.68
C SER A 182 -2.77 8.79 -17.20
N SER A 183 -1.82 9.23 -18.02
CA SER A 183 -1.86 9.07 -19.48
C SER A 183 -1.81 7.60 -19.90
N VAL A 184 -0.99 6.77 -19.24
CA VAL A 184 -0.93 5.32 -19.52
C VAL A 184 -2.24 4.63 -19.13
N VAL A 185 -2.76 4.92 -17.94
CA VAL A 185 -4.04 4.39 -17.47
C VAL A 185 -5.18 4.84 -18.39
N PHE A 186 -5.18 6.10 -18.82
CA PHE A 186 -6.13 6.64 -19.78
C PHE A 186 -6.04 5.94 -21.13
N GLY A 187 -4.83 5.75 -21.68
CA GLY A 187 -4.64 5.03 -22.95
C GLY A 187 -5.16 3.60 -22.88
N LEU A 188 -4.86 2.89 -21.79
CA LEU A 188 -5.40 1.55 -21.50
C LEU A 188 -6.93 1.57 -21.29
N TYR A 189 -7.48 2.68 -20.83
CA TYR A 189 -8.91 2.83 -20.59
C TYR A 189 -9.72 3.02 -21.87
N VAL A 190 -9.18 3.75 -22.86
CA VAL A 190 -9.84 4.02 -24.14
C VAL A 190 -10.15 2.72 -24.89
N VAL A 191 -9.21 1.77 -24.85
CA VAL A 191 -9.36 0.48 -25.53
C VAL A 191 -10.24 -0.49 -24.71
N PRO A 192 -11.40 -0.96 -25.23
CA PRO A 192 -12.37 -1.73 -24.45
C PRO A 192 -11.82 -2.99 -23.78
N TRP A 193 -10.90 -3.71 -24.44
CA TRP A 193 -10.32 -4.95 -23.90
C TRP A 193 -9.37 -4.70 -22.72
N THR A 194 -8.78 -3.50 -22.58
CA THR A 194 -7.78 -3.17 -21.53
C THR A 194 -8.39 -2.37 -20.38
N ARG A 195 -9.65 -1.97 -20.48
CA ARG A 195 -10.41 -1.33 -19.39
C ARG A 195 -10.29 -2.02 -18.02
N PRO A 196 -10.43 -3.35 -17.89
CA PRO A 196 -10.28 -3.99 -16.58
C PRO A 196 -8.87 -3.80 -16.01
N ILE A 197 -7.84 -3.85 -16.86
CA ILE A 197 -6.44 -3.63 -16.46
C ILE A 197 -6.25 -2.17 -16.01
N ALA A 198 -6.76 -1.20 -16.77
CA ALA A 198 -6.69 0.22 -16.40
C ALA A 198 -7.34 0.51 -15.04
N ILE A 199 -8.48 -0.12 -14.76
CA ILE A 199 -9.18 0.02 -13.48
C ILE A 199 -8.36 -0.58 -12.33
N GLU A 200 -7.75 -1.76 -12.51
CA GLU A 200 -6.89 -2.34 -11.48
C GLU A 200 -5.63 -1.50 -11.23
N LEU A 201 -4.99 -1.00 -12.28
CA LEU A 201 -3.82 -0.12 -12.16
C LEU A 201 -4.17 1.18 -11.41
N ALA A 202 -5.34 1.76 -11.66
CA ALA A 202 -5.83 2.93 -10.95
C ALA A 202 -6.11 2.65 -9.46
N LYS A 203 -6.60 1.47 -9.11
CA LYS A 203 -6.78 1.06 -7.71
C LYS A 203 -5.45 0.88 -7.00
N ILE A 204 -4.50 0.17 -7.63
CA ILE A 204 -3.15 -0.01 -7.07
C ILE A 204 -2.48 1.35 -6.87
N TRP A 205 -2.67 2.28 -7.81
CA TRP A 205 -2.19 3.66 -7.67
C TRP A 205 -2.79 4.33 -6.43
N PHE A 206 -4.10 4.23 -6.22
CA PHE A 206 -4.73 4.80 -5.02
C PHE A 206 -4.22 4.15 -3.73
N ASP A 207 -4.08 2.83 -3.73
CA ASP A 207 -3.65 2.03 -2.59
C ASP A 207 -2.17 2.26 -2.24
N ALA A 208 -1.32 2.53 -3.24
CA ALA A 208 0.09 2.83 -3.06
C ALA A 208 0.33 3.94 -2.03
N ARG A 209 -0.57 4.93 -1.92
CA ARG A 209 -0.46 6.00 -0.93
C ARG A 209 -0.66 5.55 0.50
N ALA A 210 -1.65 4.68 0.72
CA ALA A 210 -1.86 4.09 2.03
C ALA A 210 -0.68 3.19 2.38
N VAL A 211 -0.20 2.40 1.41
CA VAL A 211 1.00 1.56 1.56
C VAL A 211 2.22 2.40 1.91
N THR A 212 2.45 3.56 1.27
CA THR A 212 3.55 4.47 1.64
C THR A 212 3.43 4.93 3.09
N LYS A 213 2.23 5.39 3.50
CA LYS A 213 2.02 5.88 4.86
C LYS A 213 2.25 4.81 5.91
N GLU A 214 1.82 3.57 5.64
CA GLU A 214 2.00 2.45 6.56
C GLU A 214 3.46 2.00 6.62
N LEU A 215 4.11 1.75 5.47
CA LEU A 215 5.48 1.23 5.41
C LEU A 215 6.51 2.20 6.01
N PHE A 216 6.29 3.51 5.82
CA PHE A 216 7.17 4.56 6.34
C PHE A 216 6.60 5.24 7.59
N TYR A 217 5.55 4.68 8.20
CA TYR A 217 5.00 5.20 9.45
C TYR A 217 6.06 5.39 10.54
N PRO A 218 7.04 4.47 10.74
CA PRO A 218 8.09 4.64 11.73
C PRO A 218 8.88 5.95 11.59
N VAL A 219 8.99 6.50 10.37
CA VAL A 219 9.63 7.80 10.10
C VAL A 219 8.62 8.92 10.20
N PHE A 220 7.42 8.77 9.63
CA PHE A 220 6.39 9.80 9.65
C PHE A 220 5.94 10.16 11.07
N ALA A 221 5.73 9.18 11.93
CA ALA A 221 5.31 9.38 13.32
C ALA A 221 6.37 10.12 14.15
N ARG A 222 7.65 9.96 13.78
CA ARG A 222 8.79 10.54 14.49
C ARG A 222 9.29 11.84 13.85
N LYS A 223 8.77 12.22 12.69
CA LYS A 223 9.23 13.37 11.90
C LYS A 223 9.30 14.67 12.70
N ALA A 224 8.26 14.97 13.50
CA ALA A 224 8.24 16.20 14.29
C ALA A 224 9.41 16.24 15.28
N LYS A 225 9.59 15.16 16.04
CA LYS A 225 10.67 15.02 17.03
C LYS A 225 12.06 14.92 16.40
N LEU A 226 12.19 14.28 15.24
CA LEU A 226 13.46 14.23 14.49
C LEU A 226 13.93 15.62 14.08
N VAL A 227 13.00 16.53 13.74
CA VAL A 227 13.33 17.90 13.37
C VAL A 227 13.60 18.76 14.62
N THR A 228 12.79 18.62 15.68
CA THR A 228 12.91 19.49 16.87
C THR A 228 14.00 19.08 17.84
N GLU A 229 14.24 17.78 18.03
CA GLU A 229 15.18 17.25 19.04
C GLU A 229 16.53 16.83 18.45
N HIS A 230 16.58 16.47 17.17
CA HIS A 230 17.78 15.95 16.51
C HIS A 230 18.23 16.77 15.30
N GLU A 231 17.52 17.86 14.96
CA GLU A 231 17.83 18.76 13.83
C GLU A 231 17.96 18.06 12.46
N ILE A 232 17.34 16.87 12.31
CA ILE A 232 17.43 16.08 11.07
C ILE A 232 16.32 16.52 10.11
N PRO A 233 16.63 17.10 8.94
CA PRO A 233 15.62 17.61 8.03
C PRO A 233 14.87 16.46 7.34
N CYS A 234 13.69 16.11 7.86
CA CYS A 234 12.76 15.16 7.23
C CYS A 234 11.88 15.85 6.16
N THR A 235 12.50 16.47 5.16
CA THR A 235 11.77 17.08 4.03
C THR A 235 11.63 16.11 2.87
N ILE A 236 10.48 16.15 2.19
CA ILE A 236 10.19 15.27 1.04
C ILE A 236 10.14 16.14 -0.19
N SER A 237 11.18 16.07 -1.02
CA SER A 237 11.20 16.74 -2.31
C SER A 237 10.20 16.09 -3.30
N PRO A 238 9.79 16.78 -4.37
CA PRO A 238 8.98 16.17 -5.43
C PRO A 238 9.61 14.90 -6.02
N HIS A 239 10.95 14.86 -6.07
CA HIS A 239 11.71 13.68 -6.52
C HIS A 239 11.54 12.49 -5.58
N GLN A 240 11.61 12.72 -4.26
CA GLN A 240 11.42 11.67 -3.25
C GLN A 240 9.97 11.22 -3.14
N SER A 241 9.01 12.13 -3.29
CA SER A 241 7.60 11.77 -3.38
C SER A 241 7.34 10.78 -4.51
N ALA A 242 8.02 10.95 -5.65
CA ALA A 242 7.90 10.02 -6.77
C ALA A 242 8.60 8.68 -6.52
N MET A 243 9.75 8.67 -5.83
CA MET A 243 10.41 7.43 -5.38
C MET A 243 9.53 6.64 -4.41
N LEU A 244 8.96 7.31 -3.39
CA LEU A 244 8.02 6.72 -2.44
C LEU A 244 6.81 6.11 -3.15
N PHE A 245 6.26 6.85 -4.12
CA PHE A 245 5.14 6.36 -4.93
C PHE A 245 5.50 5.10 -5.71
N GLY A 246 6.60 5.11 -6.47
CA GLY A 246 7.03 3.95 -7.26
C GLY A 246 7.35 2.73 -6.40
N PHE A 247 7.96 2.94 -5.23
CA PHE A 247 8.22 1.89 -4.24
C PHE A 247 6.92 1.24 -3.76
N SER A 248 5.96 2.05 -3.32
CA SER A 248 4.69 1.54 -2.79
C SER A 248 3.75 1.03 -3.86
N TYR A 249 3.88 1.47 -5.12
CA TYR A 249 3.10 0.97 -6.25
C TYR A 249 3.41 -0.51 -6.54
N VAL A 250 4.70 -0.85 -6.62
CA VAL A 250 5.15 -2.24 -6.84
C VAL A 250 4.70 -3.13 -5.69
N LEU A 251 4.88 -2.70 -4.46
CA LEU A 251 4.47 -3.47 -3.29
C LEU A 251 2.94 -3.58 -3.19
N GLY A 252 2.21 -2.52 -3.53
CA GLY A 252 0.75 -2.52 -3.57
C GLY A 252 0.19 -3.61 -4.50
N TYR A 253 0.83 -3.87 -5.64
CA TYR A 253 0.45 -4.98 -6.52
C TYR A 253 0.59 -6.35 -5.84
N PHE A 254 1.73 -6.62 -5.22
CA PHE A 254 1.99 -7.91 -4.56
C PHE A 254 1.15 -8.12 -3.29
N VAL A 255 0.79 -7.05 -2.59
CA VAL A 255 0.00 -7.09 -1.36
C VAL A 255 -1.45 -7.46 -1.61
N GLN A 256 -1.96 -7.21 -2.82
CA GLN A 256 -3.31 -7.62 -3.22
C GLN A 256 -3.44 -9.14 -3.44
N VAL A 257 -2.32 -9.86 -3.55
CA VAL A 257 -2.33 -11.32 -3.70
C VAL A 257 -2.58 -11.94 -2.31
N PRO A 258 -3.72 -12.62 -2.06
CA PRO A 258 -4.14 -12.94 -0.69
C PRO A 258 -3.14 -13.77 0.13
N VAL A 259 -2.45 -14.74 -0.50
CA VAL A 259 -1.47 -15.62 0.17
C VAL A 259 -0.07 -14.99 0.24
N VAL A 260 0.29 -14.21 -0.78
CA VAL A 260 1.64 -13.63 -0.92
C VAL A 260 1.74 -12.29 -0.19
N GLY A 261 0.63 -11.57 -0.08
CA GLY A 261 0.57 -10.22 0.48
C GLY A 261 1.06 -10.11 1.92
N PRO A 262 0.63 -10.99 2.85
CA PRO A 262 1.16 -11.00 4.22
C PRO A 262 2.69 -11.20 4.27
N PHE A 263 3.23 -12.05 3.39
CA PHE A 263 4.67 -12.31 3.31
C PHE A 263 5.43 -11.11 2.74
N VAL A 264 4.95 -10.57 1.62
CA VAL A 264 5.55 -9.40 0.97
C VAL A 264 5.49 -8.18 1.87
N TRP A 265 4.48 -8.07 2.73
CA TRP A 265 4.37 -6.95 3.66
C TRP A 265 5.48 -6.91 4.72
N LEU A 266 5.88 -8.07 5.24
CA LEU A 266 6.99 -8.14 6.21
C LEU A 266 8.32 -7.79 5.54
N LEU A 267 8.54 -8.31 4.33
CA LEU A 267 9.69 -7.94 3.50
C LEU A 267 9.65 -6.45 3.13
N ALA A 268 8.47 -5.90 2.90
CA ALA A 268 8.27 -4.50 2.56
C ALA A 268 8.67 -3.55 3.69
N PHE A 269 8.43 -3.91 4.96
CA PHE A 269 8.90 -3.08 6.09
C PHE A 269 10.43 -3.03 6.19
N ILE A 270 11.09 -4.17 5.98
CA ILE A 270 12.57 -4.21 5.96
C ILE A 270 13.09 -3.44 4.74
N ALA A 271 12.47 -3.64 3.57
CA ALA A 271 12.79 -2.90 2.36
C ALA A 271 12.59 -1.39 2.53
N ALA A 272 11.54 -0.98 3.24
CA ALA A 272 11.27 0.42 3.57
C ALA A 272 12.34 0.98 4.50
N GLY A 273 12.77 0.21 5.52
CA GLY A 273 13.88 0.57 6.39
C GLY A 273 15.18 0.82 5.62
N MET A 274 15.53 -0.06 4.68
CA MET A 274 16.70 0.11 3.80
C MET A 274 16.56 1.33 2.87
N ALA A 275 15.36 1.60 2.35
CA ALA A 275 15.14 2.69 1.40
C ALA A 275 14.93 4.07 2.07
N ALA A 276 14.57 4.11 3.36
CA ALA A 276 14.19 5.32 4.08
C ALA A 276 15.28 6.42 4.07
N PRO A 277 16.58 6.13 4.25
CA PRO A 277 17.62 7.17 4.24
C PRO A 277 17.66 7.96 2.94
N ARG A 278 17.48 7.28 1.80
CA ARG A 278 17.42 7.90 0.47
C ARG A 278 16.10 8.64 0.24
N MET A 279 15.00 8.13 0.77
CA MET A 279 13.65 8.69 0.55
C MET A 279 13.32 9.88 1.45
N PHE A 280 13.99 10.04 2.58
CA PHE A 280 13.75 11.12 3.53
C PHE A 280 14.95 12.04 3.77
N HIS A 281 16.05 11.86 3.01
CA HIS A 281 17.31 12.59 3.22
C HIS A 281 17.76 12.54 4.70
N LEU A 282 17.71 11.35 5.28
CA LEU A 282 18.18 11.13 6.65
C LEU A 282 19.71 11.20 6.65
N THR A 283 20.21 12.43 6.69
CA THR A 283 21.63 12.73 6.79
C THR A 283 21.89 12.96 8.27
N PRO A 284 22.84 12.24 8.90
CA PRO A 284 23.15 12.54 10.29
C PRO A 284 23.72 13.96 10.32
N ALA A 285 23.21 14.81 11.21
CA ALA A 285 23.97 15.99 11.61
C ALA A 285 25.35 15.47 12.04
N LYS A 286 26.42 16.06 11.50
CA LYS A 286 27.80 15.66 11.78
C LYS A 286 27.95 15.32 13.27
N LEU A 287 28.14 14.04 13.58
CA LEU A 287 28.73 13.60 14.84
C LEU A 287 30.20 14.04 14.85
#